data_AF-A0AA39RUY4-F1
#
_entry.id   AF-A0AA39RUY4-F1
#
_cell.length_a   1.000
_cell.length_b   1.000
_cell.length_c   1.000
_cell.angle_alpha   90.00
_cell.angle_beta   90.00
_cell.angle_gamma   90.00
#
_symmetry.space_group_name_H-M   'P 1'
#
loop_
_entity.id
_entity.type
_entity.pdbx_description
1 polymer ?
#
loop_
_entity_poly.entity_id
_entity_poly.type
_entity_poly.pdbx_seq_one_letter_code
_entity_poly.pdbx_strand_id
1 'polypeptide(L)'
;MVEKLRSMGGIVTGEPAPVIGGTAIIAFVKDPDGYTFEVLERASTAEQLCDHVMLHHDLAMLGFADEFQNTILELTYNYGVTEYSKGNGYAQIAISTDDVYRSAEVINLVTQEFEGKITRQPGPLPGINTKITSFLDPDGWKTAGFFSTANKLNIQFYRYTPCFTSNSFHLKMAEAAPVAPNAEVLEWPKKDKRRLLHAVYRVGDLDRTIKFYTEGLGMKLLRQRDIPEEKYTNAFLGFGPEESNFVVELTYNYGVTSYDIGAGFGHFGIATQDVYKMVEKVRALGGNVSREPGPVKGGTSVIAFVKDPDGYTFELIQRGPTPEPLCQVMLRVGDLDRSIKFYEKAMGMKLLRKIDRPEYKYTLAMIGYADEYETTVLELTYNYGVTEYAKGNAYAQIAVSTDDVYKSAEVVNLVTQELGGKITRQPGPLPGINTKITAFLDPDGWKTVLVDNEDFLKELHTKEE
;
A
#
# COMPACT_ATOMS: atom_id res chain seq x y z
N MET A 1 -38.75 -9.35 -12.61
CA MET A 1 -37.32 -9.24 -12.26
C MET A 1 -36.42 -9.93 -13.29
N VAL A 2 -36.62 -11.23 -13.57
CA VAL A 2 -35.86 -11.99 -14.60
C VAL A 2 -35.86 -11.32 -15.99
N GLU A 3 -36.99 -10.80 -16.46
CA GLU A 3 -37.05 -10.07 -17.75
C GLU A 3 -36.24 -8.76 -17.74
N LYS A 4 -36.20 -8.07 -16.60
CA LYS A 4 -35.41 -6.84 -16.43
C LYS A 4 -33.92 -7.15 -16.43
N LEU A 5 -33.50 -8.27 -15.83
CA LEU A 5 -32.11 -8.75 -15.87
C LEU A 5 -31.68 -9.18 -17.29
N ARG A 6 -32.56 -9.78 -18.09
CA ARG A 6 -32.28 -10.03 -19.52
C ARG A 6 -32.10 -8.73 -20.31
N SER A 7 -32.88 -7.69 -20.02
CA SER A 7 -32.74 -6.40 -20.69
C SER A 7 -31.43 -5.66 -20.37
N MET A 8 -30.73 -6.07 -19.30
CA MET A 8 -29.44 -5.54 -18.88
C MET A 8 -28.25 -6.40 -19.35
N GLY A 9 -28.49 -7.41 -20.21
CA GLY A 9 -27.42 -8.23 -20.80
C GLY A 9 -27.04 -9.50 -20.04
N GLY A 10 -27.73 -9.83 -18.93
CA GLY A 10 -27.46 -11.05 -18.16
C GLY A 10 -27.98 -12.32 -18.86
N ILE A 11 -27.19 -13.39 -18.83
CA ILE A 11 -27.57 -14.71 -19.36
C ILE A 11 -28.27 -15.50 -18.27
N VAL A 12 -29.57 -15.78 -18.46
CA VAL A 12 -30.38 -16.55 -17.49
C VAL A 12 -30.36 -18.02 -17.89
N THR A 13 -29.98 -18.91 -16.95
CA THR A 13 -29.97 -20.37 -17.17
C THR A 13 -30.65 -21.12 -16.01
N GLY A 14 -31.27 -22.27 -16.33
CA GLY A 14 -31.93 -23.16 -15.36
C GLY A 14 -33.47 -23.11 -15.38
N GLU A 15 -34.11 -24.26 -15.17
CA GLU A 15 -35.55 -24.35 -14.87
C GLU A 15 -35.78 -24.33 -13.35
N PRO A 16 -36.93 -23.83 -12.86
CA PRO A 16 -37.21 -23.71 -11.42
C PRO A 16 -37.07 -25.05 -10.68
N ALA A 17 -36.34 -25.05 -9.57
CA ALA A 17 -36.20 -26.24 -8.71
C ALA A 17 -37.33 -26.30 -7.66
N PRO A 18 -37.74 -27.50 -7.18
CA PRO A 18 -38.79 -27.63 -6.19
C PRO A 18 -38.41 -26.98 -4.84
N VAL A 19 -39.40 -26.40 -4.17
CA VAL A 19 -39.28 -25.65 -2.92
C VAL A 19 -38.74 -26.53 -1.79
N ILE A 20 -37.61 -26.15 -1.19
CA ILE A 20 -37.08 -26.77 0.03
C ILE A 20 -37.09 -25.71 1.14
N GLY A 21 -37.86 -25.94 2.21
CA GLY A 21 -37.86 -25.06 3.39
C GLY A 21 -38.54 -23.69 3.23
N GLY A 22 -39.46 -23.54 2.27
CA GLY A 22 -40.20 -22.29 2.03
C GLY A 22 -39.50 -21.31 1.07
N THR A 23 -38.36 -21.70 0.50
CA THR A 23 -37.62 -20.94 -0.51
C THR A 23 -37.49 -21.77 -1.79
N ALA A 24 -37.83 -21.18 -2.93
CA ALA A 24 -37.71 -21.74 -4.27
C ALA A 24 -36.58 -21.02 -5.01
N ILE A 25 -35.67 -21.77 -5.66
CA ILE A 25 -34.70 -21.20 -6.60
C ILE A 25 -35.40 -21.08 -7.96
N ILE A 26 -35.61 -19.85 -8.44
CA ILE A 26 -36.36 -19.61 -9.68
C ILE A 26 -35.44 -19.48 -10.89
N ALA A 27 -34.24 -18.94 -10.73
CA ALA A 27 -33.31 -18.74 -11.84
C ALA A 27 -31.86 -18.59 -11.38
N PHE A 28 -30.94 -19.00 -12.25
CA PHE A 28 -29.53 -18.59 -12.16
C PHE A 28 -29.25 -17.54 -13.21
N VAL A 29 -28.61 -16.45 -12.81
CA VAL A 29 -28.24 -15.36 -13.71
C VAL A 29 -26.74 -15.24 -13.74
N LYS A 30 -26.16 -15.19 -14.93
CA LYS A 30 -24.74 -14.90 -15.12
C LYS A 30 -24.58 -13.50 -15.69
N ASP A 31 -23.82 -12.64 -15.01
CA ASP A 31 -23.56 -11.28 -15.49
C ASP A 31 -22.48 -11.26 -16.60
N PRO A 32 -22.26 -10.11 -17.25
CA PRO A 32 -21.27 -9.98 -18.32
C PRO A 32 -19.82 -10.26 -17.88
N ASP A 33 -19.52 -10.10 -16.59
CA ASP A 33 -18.19 -10.30 -16.00
C ASP A 33 -17.97 -11.74 -15.51
N GLY A 34 -18.99 -12.58 -15.60
CA GLY A 34 -18.92 -14.03 -15.40
C GLY A 34 -19.38 -14.54 -14.04
N TYR A 35 -19.90 -13.67 -13.17
CA TYR A 35 -20.41 -14.03 -11.85
C TYR A 35 -21.81 -14.65 -11.94
N THR A 36 -22.07 -15.67 -11.12
CA THR A 36 -23.33 -16.41 -11.12
C THR A 36 -24.13 -16.10 -9.86
N PHE A 37 -25.41 -15.74 -10.05
CA PHE A 37 -26.34 -15.33 -9.01
C PHE A 37 -27.50 -16.32 -8.91
N GLU A 38 -27.95 -16.59 -7.69
CA GLU A 38 -29.18 -17.35 -7.41
C GLU A 38 -30.33 -16.40 -7.14
N VAL A 39 -31.42 -16.53 -7.91
CA VAL A 39 -32.66 -15.79 -7.69
C VAL A 39 -33.61 -16.69 -6.90
N LEU A 40 -33.90 -16.26 -5.67
CA LEU A 40 -34.75 -16.99 -4.72
C LEU A 40 -36.12 -16.31 -4.60
N GLU A 41 -37.19 -17.10 -4.57
CA GLU A 41 -38.51 -16.67 -4.12
C GLU A 41 -38.87 -17.38 -2.84
N ARG A 42 -39.33 -16.64 -1.85
CA ARG A 42 -39.70 -17.18 -0.56
C ARG A 42 -41.20 -17.02 -0.36
N ALA A 43 -41.90 -18.14 -0.14
CA ALA A 43 -43.31 -18.08 0.23
C ALA A 43 -43.41 -17.76 1.72
N SER A 44 -43.76 -16.52 2.06
CA SER A 44 -44.16 -16.17 3.43
C SER A 44 -45.68 -16.24 3.54
N THR A 45 -46.17 -16.95 4.55
CA THR A 45 -47.58 -16.88 4.95
C THR A 45 -47.76 -15.67 5.85
N ALA A 46 -48.68 -14.78 5.48
CA ALA A 46 -49.16 -13.57 6.14
C ALA A 46 -48.51 -12.24 5.68
N GLU A 47 -49.33 -11.47 4.95
CA GLU A 47 -49.37 -10.01 4.77
C GLU A 47 -48.11 -9.21 5.14
N GLN A 48 -47.15 -9.10 4.22
CA GLN A 48 -46.27 -7.93 4.06
C GLN A 48 -45.52 -8.07 2.72
N LEU A 49 -45.72 -7.11 1.83
CA LEU A 49 -45.13 -7.06 0.48
C LEU A 49 -44.45 -5.71 0.26
N CYS A 50 -43.15 -5.74 -0.02
CA CYS A 50 -42.51 -5.21 -1.23
C CYS A 50 -40.99 -5.08 -0.99
N ASP A 51 -40.23 -6.12 -1.33
CA ASP A 51 -38.77 -6.06 -1.34
C ASP A 51 -38.27 -5.36 -2.63
N HIS A 52 -37.48 -4.31 -2.47
CA HIS A 52 -36.59 -3.81 -3.51
C HIS A 52 -35.15 -4.15 -3.15
N VAL A 53 -34.53 -5.03 -3.95
CA VAL A 53 -33.08 -5.25 -3.95
C VAL A 53 -32.44 -4.07 -4.69
N MET A 54 -31.62 -3.27 -4.00
CA MET A 54 -30.68 -2.38 -4.67
C MET A 54 -29.49 -3.22 -5.16
N LEU A 55 -29.20 -3.11 -6.45
CA LEU A 55 -28.11 -3.79 -7.14
C LEU A 55 -26.75 -3.33 -6.61
N HIS A 56 -25.77 -4.24 -6.68
CA HIS A 56 -24.35 -4.05 -6.40
C HIS A 56 -23.64 -2.94 -7.21
N HIS A 57 -24.37 -2.23 -8.08
CA HIS A 57 -23.80 -1.21 -8.97
C HIS A 57 -23.22 0.00 -8.19
N ASP A 58 -23.71 0.25 -6.97
CA ASP A 58 -23.21 1.35 -6.11
C ASP A 58 -22.06 0.93 -5.18
N LEU A 59 -21.79 -0.36 -5.01
CA LEU A 59 -20.70 -0.87 -4.15
C LEU A 59 -19.41 -1.17 -4.95
N ALA A 60 -19.53 -1.45 -6.25
CA ALA A 60 -18.36 -1.52 -7.14
C ALA A 60 -17.65 -0.14 -7.26
N MET A 61 -18.37 0.97 -7.03
CA MET A 61 -17.81 2.33 -6.95
C MET A 61 -16.92 2.56 -5.72
N LEU A 62 -16.93 1.66 -4.74
CA LEU A 62 -16.15 1.77 -3.50
C LEU A 62 -14.87 0.90 -3.51
N GLY A 63 -14.56 0.18 -4.60
CA GLY A 63 -13.25 -0.48 -4.78
C GLY A 63 -12.98 -1.75 -3.96
N PHE A 64 -13.99 -2.33 -3.30
CA PHE A 64 -13.82 -3.46 -2.38
C PHE A 64 -14.04 -4.85 -3.00
N ALA A 65 -14.15 -4.98 -4.33
CA ALA A 65 -14.56 -6.23 -4.98
C ALA A 65 -13.58 -7.40 -4.79
N ASP A 66 -12.28 -7.12 -4.62
CA ASP A 66 -11.24 -8.16 -4.57
C ASP A 66 -11.00 -8.75 -3.16
N GLU A 67 -11.43 -8.08 -2.08
CA GLU A 67 -11.12 -8.48 -0.70
C GLU A 67 -12.16 -9.42 -0.05
N PHE A 68 -13.30 -9.66 -0.72
CA PHE A 68 -14.47 -10.32 -0.14
C PHE A 68 -14.95 -11.55 -0.93
N GLN A 69 -14.02 -12.37 -1.43
CA GLN A 69 -14.41 -13.69 -1.92
C GLN A 69 -15.08 -14.48 -0.77
N ASN A 70 -16.36 -14.83 -0.96
CA ASN A 70 -17.28 -15.54 -0.04
C ASN A 70 -18.09 -14.69 0.96
N THR A 71 -18.15 -13.36 0.83
CA THR A 71 -19.07 -12.54 1.64
C THR A 71 -20.44 -12.44 0.97
N ILE A 72 -21.50 -12.85 1.68
CA ILE A 72 -22.89 -12.61 1.25
C ILE A 72 -23.35 -11.30 1.88
N LEU A 73 -23.69 -10.31 1.04
CA LEU A 73 -24.25 -9.04 1.47
C LEU A 73 -25.76 -9.05 1.23
N GLU A 74 -26.55 -8.97 2.30
CA GLU A 74 -28.01 -8.99 2.22
C GLU A 74 -28.56 -7.64 2.70
N LEU A 75 -29.21 -6.91 1.79
CA LEU A 75 -29.86 -5.63 2.06
C LEU A 75 -31.37 -5.83 1.98
N THR A 76 -32.07 -5.60 3.08
CA THR A 76 -33.54 -5.74 3.17
C THR A 76 -34.17 -4.42 3.58
N TYR A 77 -35.20 -3.99 2.87
CA TYR A 77 -35.93 -2.76 3.13
C TYR A 77 -37.39 -3.09 3.45
N ASN A 78 -37.80 -2.93 4.72
CA ASN A 78 -39.14 -3.32 5.17
C ASN A 78 -40.03 -2.10 5.43
N TYR A 79 -41.19 -2.03 4.77
CA TYR A 79 -42.27 -1.10 5.11
C TYR A 79 -43.32 -1.80 5.97
N GLY A 80 -43.52 -1.34 7.20
CA GLY A 80 -44.63 -1.75 8.07
C GLY A 80 -45.71 -0.67 8.12
N VAL A 81 -46.94 -1.01 7.74
CA VAL A 81 -48.13 -0.22 8.11
C VAL A 81 -48.80 -0.94 9.27
N THR A 82 -48.79 -0.35 10.46
CA THR A 82 -49.71 -0.72 11.53
C THR A 82 -50.48 0.52 11.94
N GLU A 83 -51.81 0.41 11.93
CA GLU A 83 -52.72 1.41 12.50
C GLU A 83 -52.36 1.71 13.96
N TYR A 84 -52.61 2.95 14.36
CA TYR A 84 -52.13 3.67 15.55
C TYR A 84 -50.74 4.34 15.42
N SER A 85 -50.81 5.60 14.97
CA SER A 85 -49.81 6.68 15.11
C SER A 85 -48.42 6.51 14.44
N LYS A 86 -48.19 7.31 13.39
CA LYS A 86 -46.90 7.61 12.73
C LYS A 86 -46.03 6.38 12.40
N GLY A 87 -46.23 5.83 11.19
CA GLY A 87 -45.40 4.75 10.64
C GLY A 87 -43.91 5.13 10.61
N ASN A 88 -43.07 4.25 11.13
CA ASN A 88 -41.61 4.36 11.16
C ASN A 88 -41.03 3.29 10.24
N GLY A 89 -40.35 3.69 9.16
CA GLY A 89 -39.58 2.77 8.31
C GLY A 89 -38.14 2.64 8.82
N TYR A 90 -37.57 1.43 8.77
CA TYR A 90 -36.17 1.15 9.15
C TYR A 90 -35.45 0.41 8.01
N ALA A 91 -34.13 0.59 7.92
CA ALA A 91 -33.27 -0.09 6.95
C ALA A 91 -32.28 -1.00 7.69
N GLN A 92 -32.13 -2.25 7.24
CA GLN A 92 -31.25 -3.24 7.88
C GLN A 92 -30.09 -3.60 6.94
N ILE A 93 -28.86 -3.63 7.47
CA ILE A 93 -27.65 -4.05 6.76
C ILE A 93 -26.99 -5.15 7.58
N ALA A 94 -27.01 -6.39 7.10
CA ALA A 94 -26.33 -7.51 7.75
C ALA A 94 -25.00 -7.81 7.04
N ILE A 95 -23.91 -7.91 7.81
CA ILE A 95 -22.57 -8.23 7.31
C ILE A 95 -22.11 -9.50 8.01
N SER A 96 -22.04 -10.63 7.29
CA SER A 96 -21.56 -11.90 7.82
C SER A 96 -20.09 -12.11 7.46
N THR A 97 -19.24 -12.39 8.45
CA THR A 97 -17.83 -12.73 8.28
C THR A 97 -17.46 -13.91 9.18
N ASP A 98 -16.59 -14.78 8.69
CA ASP A 98 -16.13 -15.99 9.39
C ASP A 98 -15.06 -15.69 10.47
N ASP A 99 -14.55 -14.45 10.53
CA ASP A 99 -13.52 -13.99 11.47
C ASP A 99 -14.02 -12.86 12.38
N VAL A 100 -14.17 -13.18 13.67
CA VAL A 100 -14.69 -12.29 14.72
C VAL A 100 -13.71 -11.17 15.07
N TYR A 101 -12.40 -11.32 14.81
CA TYR A 101 -11.41 -10.28 15.09
C TYR A 101 -11.35 -9.22 13.98
N ARG A 102 -11.56 -9.63 12.72
CA ARG A 102 -11.79 -8.70 11.59
C ARG A 102 -13.07 -7.87 11.72
N SER A 103 -14.02 -8.34 12.53
CA SER A 103 -15.29 -7.63 12.79
C SER A 103 -15.08 -6.29 13.50
N ALA A 104 -14.05 -6.18 14.36
CA ALA A 104 -13.73 -4.93 15.06
C ALA A 104 -13.12 -3.88 14.12
N GLU A 105 -12.33 -4.30 13.13
CA GLU A 105 -11.78 -3.44 12.08
C GLU A 105 -12.90 -2.93 11.16
N VAL A 106 -13.82 -3.80 10.74
CA VAL A 106 -15.01 -3.40 9.97
C VAL A 106 -15.88 -2.42 10.74
N ILE A 107 -16.09 -2.64 12.04
CA ILE A 107 -16.84 -1.69 12.88
C ILE A 107 -16.10 -0.35 13.00
N ASN A 108 -14.78 -0.34 13.16
CA ASN A 108 -14.00 0.90 13.23
C ASN A 108 -14.02 1.67 11.89
N LEU A 109 -13.90 0.96 10.76
CA LEU A 109 -14.00 1.54 9.41
C LEU A 109 -15.39 2.15 9.16
N VAL A 110 -16.45 1.41 9.47
CA VAL A 110 -17.83 1.92 9.39
C VAL A 110 -18.02 3.13 10.33
N THR A 111 -17.45 3.09 11.53
CA THR A 111 -17.60 4.19 12.50
C THR A 111 -16.86 5.46 12.05
N GLN A 112 -15.71 5.32 11.38
CA GLN A 112 -14.96 6.44 10.80
C GLN A 112 -15.69 7.07 9.61
N GLU A 113 -16.27 6.25 8.74
CA GLU A 113 -16.97 6.72 7.54
C GLU A 113 -18.31 7.43 7.84
N PHE A 114 -18.94 7.09 8.98
CA PHE A 114 -20.22 7.68 9.42
C PHE A 114 -20.08 8.63 10.63
N GLU A 115 -18.86 9.04 11.00
CA GLU A 115 -18.56 9.98 12.11
C GLU A 115 -19.21 9.61 13.47
N GLY A 116 -19.36 8.31 13.77
CA GLY A 116 -20.06 7.81 14.95
C GLY A 116 -19.24 7.77 16.25
N LYS A 117 -19.90 7.89 17.42
CA LYS A 117 -19.33 7.72 18.76
C LYS A 117 -19.78 6.41 19.40
N ILE A 118 -18.84 5.54 19.73
CA ILE A 118 -19.10 4.30 20.49
C ILE A 118 -19.58 4.66 21.90
N THR A 119 -20.75 4.15 22.30
CA THR A 119 -21.37 4.45 23.59
C THR A 119 -21.37 3.27 24.56
N ARG A 120 -21.13 2.06 24.08
CA ARG A 120 -20.94 0.87 24.91
C ARG A 120 -19.94 -0.10 24.29
N GLN A 121 -18.91 -0.45 25.06
CA GLN A 121 -17.92 -1.48 24.71
C GLN A 121 -18.56 -2.89 24.66
N PRO A 122 -18.02 -3.83 23.86
CA PRO A 122 -18.58 -5.17 23.75
C PRO A 122 -18.59 -5.89 25.10
N GLY A 123 -19.76 -6.32 25.57
CA GLY A 123 -19.91 -7.08 26.82
C GLY A 123 -20.94 -8.20 26.72
N PRO A 124 -20.83 -9.26 27.55
CA PRO A 124 -21.80 -10.36 27.59
C PRO A 124 -23.15 -9.90 28.15
N LEU A 125 -24.24 -10.44 27.60
CA LEU A 125 -25.60 -10.27 28.13
C LEU A 125 -26.01 -11.50 28.97
N PRO A 126 -26.65 -11.31 30.15
CA PRO A 126 -27.13 -12.43 30.93
C PRO A 126 -28.18 -13.23 30.16
N GLY A 127 -27.96 -14.53 29.98
CA GLY A 127 -28.92 -15.46 29.37
C GLY A 127 -28.83 -15.62 27.85
N ILE A 128 -27.94 -14.89 27.16
CA ILE A 128 -27.72 -15.05 25.71
C ILE A 128 -26.20 -15.05 25.46
N ASN A 129 -25.71 -16.06 24.72
CA ASN A 129 -24.29 -16.20 24.39
C ASN A 129 -23.87 -15.26 23.24
N THR A 130 -24.17 -13.97 23.40
CA THR A 130 -24.04 -12.89 22.42
C THR A 130 -23.43 -11.66 23.09
N LYS A 131 -22.42 -11.03 22.47
CA LYS A 131 -21.89 -9.72 22.91
C LYS A 131 -22.63 -8.60 22.16
N ILE A 132 -22.76 -7.41 22.76
CA ILE A 132 -23.37 -6.23 22.10
C ILE A 132 -22.46 -5.01 22.19
N THR A 133 -22.36 -4.28 21.09
CA THR A 133 -21.77 -2.93 21.01
C THR A 133 -22.84 -1.95 20.54
N SER A 134 -22.88 -0.75 21.10
CA SER A 134 -23.77 0.32 20.65
C SER A 134 -22.98 1.60 20.37
N PHE A 135 -23.45 2.37 19.39
CA PHE A 135 -22.91 3.68 19.04
C PHE A 135 -24.02 4.68 18.70
N LEU A 136 -23.69 5.96 18.84
CA LEU A 136 -24.50 7.11 18.50
C LEU A 136 -23.75 7.92 17.45
N ASP A 137 -24.38 8.26 16.35
CA ASP A 137 -23.85 9.17 15.34
C ASP A 137 -24.14 10.65 15.72
N PRO A 138 -23.62 11.63 14.96
CA PRO A 138 -23.70 13.06 15.30
C PRO A 138 -25.14 13.62 15.36
N ASP A 139 -26.08 12.98 14.68
CA ASP A 139 -27.48 13.41 14.56
C ASP A 139 -28.41 12.78 15.62
N GLY A 140 -27.86 12.00 16.57
CA GLY A 140 -28.60 11.48 17.72
C GLY A 140 -29.29 10.12 17.52
N TRP A 141 -28.86 9.34 16.53
CA TRP A 141 -29.42 8.03 16.21
C TRP A 141 -28.89 6.94 17.16
N LYS A 142 -29.65 5.85 17.37
CA LYS A 142 -29.25 4.73 18.25
C LYS A 142 -29.01 3.47 17.42
N THR A 143 -27.79 2.95 17.47
CA THR A 143 -27.40 1.73 16.75
C THR A 143 -27.01 0.62 17.73
N ALA A 144 -27.42 -0.63 17.46
CA ALA A 144 -27.08 -1.80 18.26
C ALA A 144 -26.51 -2.91 17.36
N GLY A 145 -25.25 -3.29 17.57
CA GLY A 145 -24.61 -4.44 16.91
C GLY A 145 -24.71 -5.70 17.79
N PHE A 146 -25.01 -6.85 17.18
CA PHE A 146 -25.11 -8.14 17.86
C PHE A 146 -24.02 -9.10 17.37
N PHE A 147 -23.34 -9.77 18.29
CA PHE A 147 -22.34 -10.79 17.99
C PHE A 147 -22.88 -12.18 18.34
N SER A 148 -23.21 -13.04 17.36
CA SER A 148 -23.64 -14.42 17.63
C SER A 148 -22.46 -15.39 17.63
N THR A 149 -22.47 -16.37 18.53
CA THR A 149 -21.42 -17.38 18.76
C THR A 149 -21.23 -18.42 17.65
N ALA A 150 -21.88 -18.25 16.50
CA ALA A 150 -21.82 -19.17 15.36
C ALA A 150 -21.00 -18.63 14.17
N ASN A 151 -19.89 -17.92 14.43
CA ASN A 151 -19.02 -17.31 13.40
C ASN A 151 -19.77 -16.38 12.43
N LYS A 152 -20.78 -15.64 12.91
CA LYS A 152 -21.51 -14.64 12.11
C LYS A 152 -21.69 -13.36 12.90
N LEU A 153 -21.09 -12.28 12.39
CA LEU A 153 -21.40 -10.92 12.81
C LEU A 153 -22.79 -10.53 12.26
N ASN A 154 -23.61 -9.83 13.04
CA ASN A 154 -24.84 -9.22 12.55
C ASN A 154 -24.91 -7.79 13.07
N ILE A 155 -24.67 -6.83 12.17
CA ILE A 155 -24.84 -5.41 12.46
C ILE A 155 -26.28 -5.03 12.11
N GLN A 156 -26.91 -4.14 12.89
CA GLN A 156 -28.25 -3.63 12.58
C GLN A 156 -28.24 -2.11 12.72
N PHE A 157 -28.82 -1.42 11.73
CA PHE A 157 -29.00 0.02 11.75
C PHE A 157 -30.49 0.34 11.95
N TYR A 158 -30.78 1.46 12.63
CA TYR A 158 -32.15 1.92 12.84
C TYR A 158 -32.26 3.37 12.38
N ARG A 159 -33.27 3.65 11.54
CA ARG A 159 -33.65 5.01 11.15
C ARG A 159 -35.06 5.28 11.66
N TYR A 160 -35.27 6.37 12.38
CA TYR A 160 -36.58 6.96 12.64
C TYR A 160 -36.87 8.10 11.64
N THR A 161 -37.96 8.00 10.88
CA THR A 161 -38.44 9.11 10.04
C THR A 161 -39.97 9.25 10.17
N PRO A 162 -40.52 10.44 10.48
CA PRO A 162 -41.96 10.66 10.44
C PRO A 162 -42.44 10.91 8.99
N CYS A 163 -43.51 10.21 8.58
CA CYS A 163 -44.10 10.35 7.25
C CYS A 163 -44.65 11.74 6.94
N PHE A 164 -44.28 12.31 5.78
CA PHE A 164 -45.11 13.27 5.04
C PHE A 164 -45.33 12.78 3.60
N THR A 165 -46.49 13.17 3.08
CA THR A 165 -47.20 12.64 1.91
C THR A 165 -46.42 12.57 0.60
N SER A 166 -46.83 11.59 -0.22
CA SER A 166 -46.41 11.28 -1.59
C SER A 166 -45.91 12.46 -2.41
N ASN A 167 -44.59 12.55 -2.54
CA ASN A 167 -43.95 12.99 -3.76
C ASN A 167 -42.97 11.88 -4.14
N SER A 168 -42.96 11.51 -5.41
CA SER A 168 -41.88 10.73 -6.00
C SER A 168 -40.57 11.48 -5.77
N PHE A 169 -39.85 11.09 -4.72
CA PHE A 169 -38.49 11.53 -4.47
C PHE A 169 -37.62 10.81 -5.50
N HIS A 170 -37.30 11.49 -6.59
CA HIS A 170 -36.00 11.26 -7.20
C HIS A 170 -34.99 11.56 -6.10
N LEU A 171 -34.23 10.55 -5.65
CA LEU A 171 -32.91 10.84 -5.12
C LEU A 171 -32.19 11.58 -6.24
N LYS A 172 -32.24 12.91 -6.22
CA LYS A 172 -31.03 13.65 -6.49
C LYS A 172 -30.11 13.18 -5.38
N MET A 173 -29.29 12.18 -5.70
CA MET A 173 -27.93 12.21 -5.21
C MET A 173 -27.55 13.68 -5.35
N ALA A 174 -27.40 14.38 -4.22
CA ALA A 174 -26.40 15.42 -4.27
C ALA A 174 -25.20 14.65 -4.82
N GLU A 175 -24.74 15.00 -6.03
CA GLU A 175 -23.33 14.80 -6.31
C GLU A 175 -22.67 15.20 -5.01
N ALA A 176 -22.02 14.24 -4.33
CA ALA A 176 -21.06 14.62 -3.33
C ALA A 176 -20.23 15.64 -4.09
N ALA A 177 -20.39 16.93 -3.71
CA ALA A 177 -19.58 17.97 -4.29
C ALA A 177 -18.18 17.38 -4.20
N PRO A 178 -17.44 17.27 -5.32
CA PRO A 178 -16.17 16.56 -5.31
C PRO A 178 -15.46 17.09 -4.08
N VAL A 179 -15.26 16.23 -3.08
CA VAL A 179 -14.53 16.64 -1.89
C VAL A 179 -13.17 16.88 -2.49
N ALA A 180 -12.90 18.14 -2.80
CA ALA A 180 -11.63 18.54 -3.34
C ALA A 180 -10.63 17.88 -2.41
N PRO A 181 -9.69 17.04 -2.91
CA PRO A 181 -8.72 16.37 -2.06
C PRO A 181 -8.22 17.45 -1.13
N ASN A 182 -8.46 17.27 0.18
CA ASN A 182 -8.36 18.37 1.13
C ASN A 182 -7.00 19.00 0.85
N ALA A 183 -6.96 20.23 0.31
CA ALA A 183 -5.75 20.74 -0.34
C ALA A 183 -4.56 20.71 0.64
N GLU A 184 -4.90 20.72 1.92
CA GLU A 184 -4.04 20.49 3.07
C GLU A 184 -3.30 19.12 3.07
N VAL A 185 -3.94 18.02 2.68
CA VAL A 185 -3.33 16.68 2.60
C VAL A 185 -2.26 16.63 1.50
N LEU A 186 -2.49 17.21 0.33
CA LEU A 186 -1.47 17.26 -0.73
C LEU A 186 -0.24 18.11 -0.36
N GLU A 187 -0.37 19.00 0.63
CA GLU A 187 0.75 19.75 1.19
C GLU A 187 1.50 19.00 2.30
N TRP A 188 0.98 17.85 2.77
CA TRP A 188 1.60 17.02 3.81
C TRP A 188 3.06 16.67 3.53
N PRO A 189 3.45 16.16 2.34
CA PRO A 189 4.83 15.74 2.09
C PRO A 189 5.85 16.87 2.21
N LYS A 190 5.42 18.14 2.05
CA LYS A 190 6.30 19.31 2.21
C LYS A 190 6.50 19.70 3.68
N LYS A 191 5.58 19.31 4.57
CA LYS A 191 5.62 19.59 6.01
C LYS A 191 6.23 18.44 6.82
N ASP A 192 6.10 17.22 6.29
CA ASP A 192 6.58 15.98 6.89
C ASP A 192 8.12 15.92 6.95
N LYS A 193 8.65 15.24 7.96
CA LYS A 193 10.10 15.06 8.17
C LYS A 193 10.53 13.70 7.64
N ARG A 194 10.72 13.63 6.34
CA ARG A 194 11.10 12.39 5.65
C ARG A 194 12.62 12.22 5.56
N ARG A 195 13.07 10.97 5.65
CA ARG A 195 14.46 10.56 5.45
C ARG A 195 14.53 9.26 4.67
N LEU A 196 15.48 9.15 3.75
CA LEU A 196 15.80 7.84 3.15
C LEU A 196 16.46 6.96 4.22
N LEU A 197 15.90 5.78 4.46
CA LEU A 197 16.34 4.87 5.52
C LEU A 197 17.33 3.84 4.99
N HIS A 198 16.88 3.02 4.04
CA HIS A 198 17.69 1.97 3.47
C HIS A 198 17.18 1.49 2.11
N ALA A 199 18.08 0.91 1.31
CA ALA A 199 17.72 0.11 0.16
C ALA A 199 17.73 -1.38 0.54
N VAL A 200 16.62 -2.08 0.25
CA VAL A 200 16.49 -3.51 0.49
C VAL A 200 16.74 -4.26 -0.81
N TYR A 201 17.64 -5.23 -0.79
CA TYR A 201 17.89 -6.10 -1.93
C TYR A 201 18.46 -7.46 -1.49
N ARG A 202 18.39 -8.42 -2.41
CA ARG A 202 18.66 -9.83 -2.11
C ARG A 202 20.06 -10.24 -2.56
N VAL A 203 20.70 -11.10 -1.76
CA VAL A 203 22.06 -11.60 -2.02
C VAL A 203 22.09 -13.11 -1.97
N GLY A 204 22.94 -13.73 -2.80
CA GLY A 204 23.08 -15.18 -2.87
C GLY A 204 23.96 -15.79 -1.79
N ASP A 205 24.85 -14.99 -1.19
CA ASP A 205 25.77 -15.38 -0.12
C ASP A 205 26.00 -14.19 0.81
N LEU A 206 25.39 -14.23 2.00
CA LEU A 206 25.39 -13.10 2.93
C LEU A 206 26.79 -12.77 3.45
N ASP A 207 27.56 -13.77 3.86
CA ASP A 207 28.88 -13.59 4.45
C ASP A 207 29.88 -13.06 3.41
N ARG A 208 29.80 -13.56 2.18
CA ARG A 208 30.61 -13.06 1.07
C ARG A 208 30.33 -11.58 0.79
N THR A 209 29.06 -11.18 0.78
CA THR A 209 28.68 -9.79 0.52
C THR A 209 29.03 -8.87 1.69
N ILE A 210 28.81 -9.31 2.94
CA ILE A 210 29.26 -8.58 4.14
C ILE A 210 30.77 -8.33 4.06
N LYS A 211 31.58 -9.37 3.81
CA LYS A 211 33.03 -9.25 3.70
C LYS A 211 33.44 -8.26 2.60
N PHE A 212 32.81 -8.37 1.43
CA PHE A 212 33.10 -7.48 0.30
C PHE A 212 32.79 -6.01 0.65
N TYR A 213 31.67 -5.74 1.33
CA TYR A 213 31.29 -4.38 1.71
C TYR A 213 32.17 -3.81 2.82
N THR A 214 32.54 -4.62 3.81
CA THR A 214 33.38 -4.15 4.92
C THR A 214 34.83 -3.95 4.48
N GLU A 215 35.42 -4.91 3.79
CA GLU A 215 36.84 -4.88 3.42
C GLU A 215 37.09 -4.06 2.14
N GLY A 216 36.18 -4.15 1.16
CA GLY A 216 36.31 -3.52 -0.15
C GLY A 216 35.76 -2.10 -0.20
N LEU A 217 34.51 -1.93 0.25
CA LEU A 217 33.80 -0.65 0.19
C LEU A 217 33.94 0.19 1.47
N GLY A 218 34.47 -0.40 2.55
CA GLY A 218 34.71 0.30 3.82
C GLY A 218 33.45 0.55 4.66
N MET A 219 32.37 -0.18 4.40
CA MET A 219 31.16 -0.14 5.24
C MET A 219 31.39 -0.84 6.59
N LYS A 220 30.46 -0.65 7.51
CA LYS A 220 30.37 -1.38 8.78
C LYS A 220 29.14 -2.25 8.76
N LEU A 221 29.26 -3.48 9.26
CA LEU A 221 28.10 -4.27 9.66
C LEU A 221 27.52 -3.62 10.92
N LEU A 222 26.31 -3.10 10.82
CA LEU A 222 25.62 -2.41 11.91
C LEU A 222 24.80 -3.39 12.73
N ARG A 223 24.12 -4.29 12.02
CA ARG A 223 23.12 -5.17 12.60
C ARG A 223 22.88 -6.37 11.70
N GLN A 224 22.67 -7.52 12.31
CA GLN A 224 22.23 -8.73 11.64
C GLN A 224 21.03 -9.28 12.40
N ARG A 225 20.09 -9.91 11.68
CA ARG A 225 18.90 -10.53 12.25
C ARG A 225 18.60 -11.79 11.44
N ASP A 226 18.53 -12.91 12.12
CA ASP A 226 18.11 -14.17 11.52
C ASP A 226 16.64 -14.41 11.84
N ILE A 227 15.85 -14.86 10.84
CA ILE A 227 14.43 -15.16 10.96
C ILE A 227 14.19 -16.58 10.42
N PRO A 228 14.57 -17.63 11.16
CA PRO A 228 14.47 -19.02 10.70
C PRO A 228 13.05 -19.45 10.34
N GLU A 229 12.03 -18.89 11.02
CA GLU A 229 10.62 -19.20 10.83
C GLU A 229 10.14 -18.80 9.42
N GLU A 230 10.72 -17.74 8.87
CA GLU A 230 10.45 -17.22 7.53
C GLU A 230 11.58 -17.54 6.54
N LYS A 231 12.62 -18.25 6.98
CA LYS A 231 13.77 -18.74 6.18
C LYS A 231 14.58 -17.64 5.49
N TYR A 232 14.85 -16.56 6.20
CA TYR A 232 15.77 -15.54 5.71
C TYR A 232 16.59 -14.88 6.82
N THR A 233 17.72 -14.29 6.44
CA THR A 233 18.58 -13.47 7.31
C THR A 233 18.72 -12.09 6.71
N ASN A 234 18.59 -11.05 7.53
CA ASN A 234 18.97 -9.68 7.15
C ASN A 234 20.34 -9.28 7.70
N ALA A 235 21.06 -8.46 6.93
CA ALA A 235 22.21 -7.70 7.43
C ALA A 235 22.11 -6.24 6.99
N PHE A 236 22.39 -5.33 7.90
CA PHE A 236 22.33 -3.88 7.71
C PHE A 236 23.74 -3.33 7.70
N LEU A 237 24.16 -2.69 6.60
CA LEU A 237 25.50 -2.16 6.42
C LEU A 237 25.50 -0.73 5.93
N GLY A 238 26.41 0.09 6.45
CA GLY A 238 26.53 1.49 6.05
C GLY A 238 27.79 2.15 6.58
N PHE A 239 27.87 3.47 6.48
CA PHE A 239 29.04 4.23 6.95
C PHE A 239 28.84 4.88 8.33
N GLY A 240 27.61 4.82 8.86
CA GLY A 240 27.23 5.34 10.17
C GLY A 240 25.99 4.62 10.72
N PRO A 241 25.53 4.99 11.91
CA PRO A 241 24.38 4.38 12.58
C PRO A 241 23.06 4.64 11.84
N GLU A 242 22.12 3.70 11.87
CA GLU A 242 20.86 3.69 11.09
C GLU A 242 19.93 4.86 11.43
N GLU A 243 20.09 5.46 12.61
CA GLU A 243 19.37 6.64 13.11
C GLU A 243 19.65 7.88 12.27
N SER A 244 20.88 8.03 11.78
CA SER A 244 21.34 9.22 11.06
C SER A 244 21.80 8.97 9.63
N ASN A 245 22.03 7.72 9.25
CA ASN A 245 22.58 7.37 7.93
C ASN A 245 21.63 6.50 7.10
N PHE A 246 21.81 6.59 5.79
CA PHE A 246 21.26 5.64 4.85
C PHE A 246 22.12 4.37 4.80
N VAL A 247 21.46 3.21 4.78
CA VAL A 247 22.15 1.91 4.84
C VAL A 247 21.63 0.96 3.77
N VAL A 248 22.35 -0.14 3.53
CA VAL A 248 21.82 -1.26 2.75
C VAL A 248 21.26 -2.30 3.70
N GLU A 249 20.06 -2.79 3.40
CA GLU A 249 19.48 -3.97 4.02
C GLU A 249 19.61 -5.14 3.04
N LEU A 250 20.53 -6.04 3.35
CA LEU A 250 20.71 -7.29 2.63
C LEU A 250 19.68 -8.30 3.10
N THR A 251 19.08 -9.03 2.16
CA THR A 251 18.20 -10.16 2.44
C THR A 251 18.77 -11.43 1.83
N TYR A 252 19.17 -12.37 2.66
CA TYR A 252 19.54 -13.72 2.23
C TYR A 252 18.38 -14.67 2.50
N ASN A 253 17.78 -15.23 1.44
CA ASN A 253 16.78 -16.28 1.56
C ASN A 253 17.47 -17.65 1.55
N TYR A 254 17.14 -18.52 2.49
CA TYR A 254 17.87 -19.78 2.69
C TYR A 254 17.87 -20.65 1.43
N GLY A 255 19.08 -21.01 0.99
CA GLY A 255 19.27 -21.87 -0.19
C GLY A 255 19.06 -21.17 -1.55
N VAL A 256 18.72 -19.88 -1.58
CA VAL A 256 18.60 -19.12 -2.82
C VAL A 256 19.91 -18.37 -3.09
N THR A 257 20.67 -18.82 -4.08
CA THR A 257 22.06 -18.40 -4.29
C THR A 257 22.27 -17.42 -5.44
N SER A 258 21.21 -16.99 -6.13
CA SER A 258 21.30 -16.04 -7.23
C SER A 258 19.96 -15.37 -7.51
N TYR A 259 20.00 -14.12 -7.97
CA TYR A 259 18.84 -13.33 -8.34
C TYR A 259 19.07 -12.67 -9.71
N ASP A 260 17.97 -12.34 -10.39
CA ASP A 260 17.99 -11.51 -11.59
C ASP A 260 17.94 -10.04 -11.18
N ILE A 261 19.00 -9.28 -11.46
CA ILE A 261 19.04 -7.83 -11.20
C ILE A 261 18.08 -7.06 -12.10
N GLY A 262 17.78 -7.59 -13.28
CA GLY A 262 17.03 -6.89 -14.31
C GLY A 262 17.81 -5.75 -14.95
N ALA A 263 17.14 -5.07 -15.90
CA ALA A 263 17.70 -3.95 -16.64
C ALA A 263 17.32 -2.58 -16.04
N GLY A 264 16.38 -2.55 -15.08
CA GLY A 264 15.88 -1.32 -14.49
C GLY A 264 16.80 -0.76 -13.41
N PHE A 265 17.40 -1.63 -12.59
CA PHE A 265 18.29 -1.19 -11.52
C PHE A 265 19.57 -0.62 -12.13
N GLY A 266 19.98 0.57 -11.68
CA GLY A 266 21.17 1.25 -12.14
C GLY A 266 22.38 0.86 -11.31
N HIS A 267 22.50 1.48 -10.15
CA HIS A 267 23.62 1.30 -9.23
C HIS A 267 23.30 1.90 -7.85
N PHE A 268 24.15 1.60 -6.87
CA PHE A 268 24.31 2.41 -5.66
C PHE A 268 25.50 3.36 -5.82
N GLY A 269 25.46 4.53 -5.21
CA GLY A 269 26.57 5.50 -5.24
C GLY A 269 27.30 5.57 -3.90
N ILE A 270 28.63 5.54 -3.94
CA ILE A 270 29.51 5.73 -2.77
C ILE A 270 30.43 6.91 -3.03
N ALA A 271 30.26 7.98 -2.27
CA ALA A 271 31.18 9.10 -2.21
C ALA A 271 32.41 8.73 -1.36
N THR A 272 33.60 8.94 -1.90
CA THR A 272 34.88 8.70 -1.21
C THR A 272 35.90 9.78 -1.56
N GLN A 273 36.85 10.04 -0.65
CA GLN A 273 37.91 11.02 -0.87
C GLN A 273 38.99 10.51 -1.84
N ASP A 274 39.12 9.20 -1.99
CA ASP A 274 40.10 8.57 -2.88
C ASP A 274 39.48 7.34 -3.56
N VAL A 275 38.97 7.56 -4.78
CA VAL A 275 38.33 6.50 -5.57
C VAL A 275 39.37 5.46 -6.01
N TYR A 276 40.58 5.90 -6.39
CA TYR A 276 41.63 4.99 -6.85
C TYR A 276 41.98 3.97 -5.76
N LYS A 277 42.20 4.43 -4.52
CA LYS A 277 42.48 3.57 -3.38
C LYS A 277 41.34 2.60 -3.07
N MET A 278 40.08 3.03 -3.20
CA MET A 278 38.93 2.15 -2.97
C MET A 278 38.82 1.08 -4.07
N VAL A 279 39.06 1.44 -5.34
CA VAL A 279 39.11 0.48 -6.46
C VAL A 279 40.21 -0.57 -6.25
N GLU A 280 41.40 -0.18 -5.76
CA GLU A 280 42.47 -1.15 -5.47
C GLU A 280 42.06 -2.15 -4.38
N LYS A 281 41.35 -1.72 -3.33
CA LYS A 281 40.82 -2.63 -2.30
C LYS A 281 39.81 -3.60 -2.89
N VAL A 282 38.88 -3.11 -3.70
CA VAL A 282 37.89 -3.94 -4.39
C VAL A 282 38.58 -4.97 -5.29
N ARG A 283 39.60 -4.55 -6.06
CA ARG A 283 40.38 -5.44 -6.94
C ARG A 283 41.13 -6.50 -6.13
N ALA A 284 41.73 -6.15 -5.00
CA ALA A 284 42.44 -7.08 -4.13
C ALA A 284 41.52 -8.19 -3.56
N LEU A 285 40.22 -7.92 -3.43
CA LEU A 285 39.20 -8.89 -3.01
C LEU A 285 38.59 -9.68 -4.17
N GLY A 286 39.12 -9.53 -5.39
CA GLY A 286 38.60 -10.17 -6.59
C GLY A 286 37.32 -9.55 -7.13
N GLY A 287 36.98 -8.32 -6.70
CA GLY A 287 35.85 -7.56 -7.20
C GLY A 287 36.02 -7.15 -8.67
N ASN A 288 34.90 -7.06 -9.39
CA ASN A 288 34.90 -6.68 -10.79
C ASN A 288 34.94 -5.16 -10.92
N VAL A 289 35.99 -4.60 -11.53
CA VAL A 289 36.06 -3.18 -11.89
C VAL A 289 35.53 -3.04 -13.32
N SER A 290 34.25 -2.65 -13.45
CA SER A 290 33.58 -2.54 -14.75
C SER A 290 33.90 -1.22 -15.46
N ARG A 291 34.38 -0.23 -14.71
CA ARG A 291 34.99 1.00 -15.24
C ARG A 291 36.08 1.48 -14.30
N GLU A 292 37.28 1.61 -14.83
CA GLU A 292 38.45 2.14 -14.11
C GLU A 292 38.25 3.61 -13.68
N PRO A 293 38.88 4.01 -12.56
CA PRO A 293 38.76 5.36 -12.02
C PRO A 293 39.31 6.39 -13.00
N GLY A 294 38.51 7.42 -13.25
CA GLY A 294 38.90 8.55 -14.08
C GLY A 294 37.78 9.58 -14.21
N PRO A 295 38.06 10.74 -14.81
CA PRO A 295 37.04 11.77 -15.01
C PRO A 295 35.82 11.22 -15.77
N VAL A 296 34.62 11.68 -15.38
CA VAL A 296 33.40 11.45 -16.16
C VAL A 296 33.55 12.04 -17.57
N LYS A 297 32.99 11.37 -18.57
CA LYS A 297 33.00 11.88 -19.95
C LYS A 297 32.37 13.28 -20.00
N GLY A 298 33.16 14.27 -20.42
CA GLY A 298 32.71 15.66 -20.52
C GLY A 298 32.68 16.42 -19.17
N GLY A 299 33.30 15.89 -18.11
CA GLY A 299 33.41 16.57 -16.82
C GLY A 299 34.73 16.30 -16.11
N THR A 300 34.86 16.83 -14.90
CA THR A 300 36.09 16.73 -14.09
C THR A 300 35.97 15.77 -12.90
N SER A 301 34.75 15.42 -12.50
CA SER A 301 34.52 14.49 -11.39
C SER A 301 35.10 13.12 -11.68
N VAL A 302 35.98 12.63 -10.81
CA VAL A 302 36.57 11.29 -10.92
C VAL A 302 35.57 10.27 -10.40
N ILE A 303 35.25 9.27 -11.23
CA ILE A 303 34.34 8.19 -10.87
C ILE A 303 34.88 6.84 -11.36
N ALA A 304 34.45 5.76 -10.72
CA ALA A 304 34.67 4.37 -11.14
C ALA A 304 33.38 3.56 -11.00
N PHE A 305 33.28 2.43 -11.70
CA PHE A 305 32.22 1.46 -11.44
C PHE A 305 32.82 0.13 -11.06
N VAL A 306 32.31 -0.43 -9.96
CA VAL A 306 32.62 -1.78 -9.51
C VAL A 306 31.35 -2.60 -9.41
N LYS A 307 31.46 -3.92 -9.50
CA LYS A 307 30.36 -4.84 -9.20
C LYS A 307 30.67 -5.65 -7.96
N ASP A 308 29.64 -5.84 -7.16
CA ASP A 308 29.68 -6.71 -6.00
C ASP A 308 29.61 -8.21 -6.40
N PRO A 309 29.64 -9.15 -5.42
CA PRO A 309 29.56 -10.58 -5.68
C PRO A 309 28.34 -11.06 -6.48
N ASP A 310 27.19 -10.40 -6.31
CA ASP A 310 25.92 -10.75 -6.95
C ASP A 310 25.73 -10.02 -8.30
N GLY A 311 26.56 -9.02 -8.59
CA GLY A 311 26.58 -8.26 -9.84
C GLY A 311 25.95 -6.86 -9.75
N TYR A 312 25.52 -6.42 -8.56
CA TYR A 312 25.06 -5.07 -8.31
C TYR A 312 26.19 -4.09 -8.58
N THR A 313 25.87 -3.03 -9.32
CA THR A 313 26.84 -2.00 -9.67
C THR A 313 26.92 -0.95 -8.56
N PHE A 314 28.13 -0.56 -8.20
CA PHE A 314 28.42 0.57 -7.32
C PHE A 314 29.20 1.62 -8.10
N GLU A 315 28.67 2.84 -8.18
CA GLU A 315 29.42 4.02 -8.61
C GLU A 315 30.27 4.52 -7.45
N LEU A 316 31.57 4.63 -7.65
CA LEU A 316 32.48 5.24 -6.69
C LEU A 316 32.76 6.66 -7.15
N ILE A 317 32.46 7.66 -6.33
CA ILE A 317 32.47 9.08 -6.71
C ILE A 317 33.47 9.84 -5.85
N GLN A 318 34.44 10.48 -6.49
CA GLN A 318 35.43 11.25 -5.74
C GLN A 318 34.83 12.58 -5.29
N ARG A 319 34.66 12.73 -3.97
CA ARG A 319 34.15 13.94 -3.32
C ARG A 319 35.00 14.26 -2.09
N GLY A 320 34.91 15.49 -1.61
CA GLY A 320 35.42 15.83 -0.27
C GLY A 320 34.67 15.05 0.83
N PRO A 321 35.03 15.26 2.11
CA PRO A 321 34.27 14.71 3.23
C PRO A 321 32.77 15.00 3.09
N THR A 322 31.94 13.99 3.34
CA THR A 322 30.47 14.09 3.31
C THR A 322 29.90 13.39 4.55
N PRO A 323 28.78 13.89 5.11
CA PRO A 323 28.08 13.19 6.19
C PRO A 323 27.44 11.87 5.73
N GLU A 324 27.20 11.70 4.42
CA GLU A 324 26.53 10.52 3.87
C GLU A 324 27.28 9.92 2.68
N PRO A 325 28.26 9.02 2.94
CA PRO A 325 29.02 8.40 1.86
C PRO A 325 28.17 7.50 0.96
N LEU A 326 27.12 6.83 1.46
CA LEU A 326 26.20 6.05 0.62
C LEU A 326 25.15 6.99 0.02
N CYS A 327 25.54 7.66 -1.07
CA CYS A 327 24.92 8.90 -1.50
C CYS A 327 23.89 8.76 -2.63
N GLN A 328 23.75 7.58 -3.26
CA GLN A 328 22.78 7.41 -4.35
C GLN A 328 22.15 6.02 -4.39
N VAL A 329 20.89 5.99 -4.81
CA VAL A 329 20.25 4.83 -5.45
C VAL A 329 19.86 5.27 -6.86
N MET A 330 20.32 4.59 -7.90
CA MET A 330 19.98 4.93 -9.28
C MET A 330 19.02 3.93 -9.88
N LEU A 331 17.88 4.42 -10.37
CA LEU A 331 16.83 3.65 -11.01
C LEU A 331 16.54 4.19 -12.41
N ARG A 332 16.38 3.30 -13.39
CA ARG A 332 15.94 3.68 -14.72
C ARG A 332 14.42 3.84 -14.76
N VAL A 333 13.97 4.85 -15.50
CA VAL A 333 12.56 5.20 -15.69
C VAL A 333 12.25 5.44 -17.17
N GLY A 334 11.01 5.15 -17.57
CA GLY A 334 10.53 5.30 -18.94
C GLY A 334 10.08 6.71 -19.30
N ASP A 335 9.71 7.52 -18.30
CA ASP A 335 9.37 8.93 -18.45
C ASP A 335 9.93 9.71 -17.26
N LEU A 336 10.96 10.53 -17.51
CA LEU A 336 11.66 11.27 -16.46
C LEU A 336 10.78 12.37 -15.85
N ASP A 337 9.98 13.07 -16.65
CA ASP A 337 9.19 14.21 -16.17
C ASP A 337 7.99 13.72 -15.35
N ARG A 338 7.36 12.61 -15.76
CA ARG A 338 6.34 11.94 -14.94
C ARG A 338 6.92 11.45 -13.63
N SER A 339 8.11 10.86 -13.65
CA SER A 339 8.76 10.35 -12.45
C SER A 339 9.14 11.47 -11.48
N ILE A 340 9.76 12.56 -11.98
CA ILE A 340 10.06 13.73 -11.14
C ILE A 340 8.79 14.25 -10.47
N LYS A 341 7.72 14.48 -11.24
CA LYS A 341 6.44 14.96 -10.68
C LYS A 341 5.86 14.01 -9.64
N PHE A 342 5.98 12.71 -9.86
CA PHE A 342 5.53 11.70 -8.90
C PHE A 342 6.28 11.83 -7.58
N TYR A 343 7.61 11.84 -7.59
CA TYR A 343 8.40 11.96 -6.36
C TYR A 343 8.28 13.35 -5.70
N GLU A 344 8.06 14.42 -6.46
CA GLU A 344 7.75 15.73 -5.88
C GLU A 344 6.39 15.72 -5.15
N LYS A 345 5.34 15.20 -5.79
CA LYS A 345 3.97 15.22 -5.24
C LYS A 345 3.73 14.15 -4.17
N ALA A 346 4.06 12.89 -4.45
CA ALA A 346 3.83 11.78 -3.52
C ALA A 346 4.85 11.76 -2.39
N MET A 347 6.10 12.13 -2.73
CA MET A 347 7.23 11.95 -1.83
C MET A 347 7.75 13.22 -1.17
N GLY A 348 7.34 14.40 -1.62
CA GLY A 348 7.86 15.68 -1.11
C GLY A 348 9.33 15.91 -1.42
N MET A 349 9.92 15.12 -2.31
CA MET A 349 11.32 15.26 -2.71
C MET A 349 11.50 16.51 -3.57
N LYS A 350 12.68 17.12 -3.50
CA LYS A 350 13.04 18.26 -4.36
C LYS A 350 13.86 17.77 -5.54
N LEU A 351 13.61 18.31 -6.73
CA LEU A 351 14.54 18.22 -7.84
C LEU A 351 15.79 19.05 -7.56
N LEU A 352 16.90 18.36 -7.28
CA LEU A 352 18.18 18.98 -6.92
C LEU A 352 19.00 19.32 -8.16
N ARG A 353 18.97 18.43 -9.15
CA ARG A 353 19.74 18.56 -10.38
C ARG A 353 19.06 17.79 -11.50
N LYS A 354 18.98 18.38 -12.70
CA LYS A 354 18.58 17.71 -13.93
C LYS A 354 19.63 17.95 -14.99
N ILE A 355 20.10 16.89 -15.65
CA ILE A 355 21.13 16.98 -16.66
C ILE A 355 20.71 16.19 -17.88
N ASP A 356 20.69 16.87 -19.01
CA ASP A 356 20.53 16.24 -20.31
C ASP A 356 21.89 16.00 -21.00
N ARG A 357 22.01 14.85 -21.65
CA ARG A 357 23.21 14.38 -22.36
C ARG A 357 22.80 13.83 -23.73
N PRO A 358 22.42 14.71 -24.67
CA PRO A 358 21.92 14.28 -25.98
C PRO A 358 22.96 13.49 -26.78
N GLU A 359 24.26 13.77 -26.57
CA GLU A 359 25.36 13.04 -27.23
C GLU A 359 25.40 11.56 -26.83
N TYR A 360 24.93 11.24 -25.62
CA TYR A 360 24.88 9.89 -25.06
C TYR A 360 23.45 9.34 -24.94
N LYS A 361 22.46 10.09 -25.41
CA LYS A 361 21.04 9.72 -25.44
C LYS A 361 20.45 9.35 -24.07
N TYR A 362 20.80 10.10 -23.03
CA TYR A 362 20.16 9.98 -21.72
C TYR A 362 19.96 11.33 -21.04
N THR A 363 18.98 11.37 -20.13
CA THR A 363 18.76 12.47 -19.19
C THR A 363 18.70 11.88 -17.79
N LEU A 364 19.34 12.54 -16.82
CA LEU A 364 19.27 12.15 -15.41
C LEU A 364 18.67 13.25 -14.55
N ALA A 365 18.07 12.87 -13.42
CA ALA A 365 17.60 13.76 -12.37
C ALA A 365 18.02 13.24 -11.00
N MET A 366 18.56 14.12 -10.16
CA MET A 366 18.82 13.87 -8.75
C MET A 366 17.67 14.47 -7.95
N ILE A 367 16.99 13.63 -7.18
CA ILE A 367 15.87 14.03 -6.31
C ILE A 367 16.11 13.54 -4.88
N GLY A 368 15.76 14.35 -3.89
CA GLY A 368 16.00 14.00 -2.48
C GLY A 368 15.46 15.03 -1.50
N TYR A 369 15.83 14.88 -0.23
CA TYR A 369 15.31 15.70 0.89
C TYR A 369 16.26 16.81 1.36
N ALA A 370 17.53 16.75 0.99
CA ALA A 370 18.56 17.72 1.34
C ALA A 370 19.53 17.93 0.16
N ASP A 371 20.56 18.77 0.36
CA ASP A 371 21.56 19.06 -0.67
C ASP A 371 22.30 17.79 -1.13
N GLU A 372 22.51 17.65 -2.45
CA GLU A 372 23.02 16.43 -3.09
C GLU A 372 24.37 15.92 -2.54
N TYR A 373 25.17 16.81 -1.96
CA TYR A 373 26.49 16.48 -1.41
C TYR A 373 26.46 16.07 0.07
N GLU A 374 25.32 16.23 0.73
CA GLU A 374 25.12 15.99 2.17
C GLU A 374 24.13 14.88 2.47
N THR A 375 23.58 14.23 1.44
CA THR A 375 22.50 13.25 1.62
C THR A 375 22.54 12.14 0.58
N THR A 376 21.70 11.13 0.80
CA THR A 376 21.35 10.15 -0.21
C THR A 376 20.29 10.72 -1.15
N VAL A 377 20.50 10.58 -2.46
CA VAL A 377 19.54 10.98 -3.48
C VAL A 377 19.04 9.77 -4.26
N LEU A 378 17.83 9.86 -4.77
CA LEU A 378 17.36 8.98 -5.83
C LEU A 378 17.78 9.60 -7.16
N GLU A 379 18.64 8.90 -7.90
CA GLU A 379 19.00 9.24 -9.26
C GLU A 379 18.06 8.53 -10.23
N LEU A 380 17.30 9.30 -11.00
CA LEU A 380 16.43 8.77 -12.04
C LEU A 380 17.09 8.95 -13.40
N THR A 381 17.29 7.87 -14.14
CA THR A 381 17.88 7.92 -15.48
C THR A 381 16.87 7.50 -16.54
N TYR A 382 16.65 8.37 -17.52
CA TYR A 382 15.89 8.08 -18.73
C TYR A 382 16.85 7.93 -19.91
N ASN A 383 16.75 6.82 -20.64
CA ASN A 383 17.43 6.63 -21.91
C ASN A 383 16.46 6.90 -23.05
N TYR A 384 16.89 7.64 -24.07
CA TYR A 384 15.99 8.15 -25.11
C TYR A 384 15.27 7.02 -25.84
N GLY A 385 13.94 7.07 -25.83
CA GLY A 385 13.08 6.08 -26.50
C GLY A 385 12.96 4.74 -25.78
N VAL A 386 13.54 4.59 -24.59
CA VAL A 386 13.42 3.37 -23.77
C VAL A 386 12.43 3.63 -22.64
N THR A 387 11.23 3.07 -22.76
CA THR A 387 10.10 3.35 -21.86
C THR A 387 9.85 2.26 -20.82
N GLU A 388 10.51 1.10 -20.94
CA GLU A 388 10.29 -0.05 -20.06
C GLU A 388 11.60 -0.75 -19.74
N TYR A 389 11.69 -1.29 -18.53
CA TYR A 389 12.83 -2.07 -18.07
C TYR A 389 12.36 -3.24 -17.22
N ALA A 390 12.98 -4.42 -17.42
CA ALA A 390 12.81 -5.54 -16.51
C ALA A 390 13.32 -5.15 -15.11
N LYS A 391 12.48 -5.29 -14.09
CA LYS A 391 12.85 -4.99 -12.69
C LYS A 391 13.75 -6.04 -12.06
N GLY A 392 13.75 -7.25 -12.63
CA GLY A 392 14.36 -8.40 -12.00
C GLY A 392 13.62 -8.81 -10.72
N ASN A 393 14.27 -9.64 -9.91
CA ASN A 393 13.80 -10.05 -8.59
C ASN A 393 14.86 -9.83 -7.50
N ALA A 394 15.97 -9.16 -7.81
CA ALA A 394 17.07 -8.93 -6.88
C ALA A 394 16.83 -7.67 -6.01
N TYR A 395 16.69 -6.49 -6.61
CA TYR A 395 16.32 -5.26 -5.90
C TYR A 395 14.87 -5.37 -5.40
N ALA A 396 14.63 -5.04 -4.13
CA ALA A 396 13.30 -5.18 -3.54
C ALA A 396 12.57 -3.83 -3.43
N GLN A 397 13.15 -2.86 -2.71
CA GLN A 397 12.50 -1.59 -2.40
C GLN A 397 13.48 -0.57 -1.81
N ILE A 398 13.06 0.69 -1.77
CA ILE A 398 13.65 1.71 -0.89
C ILE A 398 12.69 2.01 0.26
N ALA A 399 13.22 2.16 1.47
CA ALA A 399 12.47 2.57 2.64
C ALA A 399 12.70 4.05 2.92
N VAL A 400 11.61 4.76 3.22
CA VAL A 400 11.61 6.19 3.52
C VAL A 400 10.79 6.40 4.78
N SER A 401 11.28 7.23 5.68
CA SER A 401 10.54 7.52 6.89
C SER A 401 9.47 8.59 6.68
N THR A 402 8.45 8.60 7.54
CA THR A 402 7.39 9.60 7.59
C THR A 402 6.87 9.71 9.03
N ASP A 403 6.42 10.91 9.42
CA ASP A 403 5.76 11.11 10.72
C ASP A 403 4.33 10.53 10.75
N ASP A 404 3.72 10.24 9.59
CA ASP A 404 2.37 9.69 9.50
C ASP A 404 2.18 8.87 8.21
N VAL A 405 2.18 7.53 8.36
CA VAL A 405 2.01 6.61 7.23
C VAL A 405 0.62 6.67 6.60
N TYR A 406 -0.42 7.10 7.34
CA TYR A 406 -1.79 7.17 6.85
C TYR A 406 -1.98 8.37 5.95
N LYS A 407 -1.58 9.57 6.40
CA LYS A 407 -1.58 10.78 5.55
C LYS A 407 -0.70 10.60 4.34
N SER A 408 0.49 10.01 4.52
CA SER A 408 1.39 9.74 3.41
C SER A 408 0.80 8.76 2.41
N ALA A 409 0.09 7.71 2.85
CA ALA A 409 -0.61 6.79 1.96
C ALA A 409 -1.76 7.47 1.20
N GLU A 410 -2.53 8.35 1.85
CA GLU A 410 -3.61 9.11 1.22
C GLU A 410 -3.07 9.99 0.08
N VAL A 411 -1.96 10.71 0.32
CA VAL A 411 -1.29 11.49 -0.73
C VAL A 411 -0.83 10.59 -1.87
N VAL A 412 -0.15 9.48 -1.57
CA VAL A 412 0.32 8.54 -2.60
C VAL A 412 -0.86 8.04 -3.42
N ASN A 413 -1.98 7.67 -2.79
CA ASN A 413 -3.18 7.22 -3.48
C ASN A 413 -3.69 8.27 -4.49
N LEU A 414 -3.86 9.52 -4.05
CA LEU A 414 -4.26 10.63 -4.92
C LEU A 414 -3.28 10.86 -6.08
N VAL A 415 -1.98 10.82 -5.81
CA VAL A 415 -0.95 11.03 -6.83
C VAL A 415 -0.90 9.87 -7.83
N THR A 416 -1.11 8.63 -7.38
CA THR A 416 -1.13 7.46 -8.28
C THR A 416 -2.32 7.47 -9.24
N GLN A 417 -3.45 8.07 -8.85
CA GLN A 417 -4.58 8.28 -9.77
C GLN A 417 -4.24 9.26 -10.90
N GLU A 418 -3.36 10.24 -10.66
CA GLU A 418 -2.93 11.22 -11.65
C GLU A 418 -1.75 10.73 -12.51
N LEU A 419 -0.72 10.16 -11.89
CA LEU A 419 0.58 9.92 -12.51
C LEU A 419 0.92 8.44 -12.72
N GLY A 420 0.05 7.53 -12.27
CA GLY A 420 0.30 6.10 -12.27
C GLY A 420 1.06 5.61 -11.03
N GLY A 421 1.19 4.29 -10.93
CA GLY A 421 1.66 3.60 -9.72
C GLY A 421 0.50 2.95 -8.99
N LYS A 422 0.77 2.34 -7.83
CA LYS A 422 -0.28 1.70 -7.01
C LYS A 422 0.15 1.48 -5.57
N ILE A 423 -0.77 1.65 -4.63
CA ILE A 423 -0.61 1.12 -3.27
C ILE A 423 -0.57 -0.41 -3.35
N THR A 424 0.39 -1.01 -2.65
CA THR A 424 0.58 -2.48 -2.55
C THR A 424 0.39 -3.01 -1.14
N ARG A 425 0.44 -2.13 -0.14
CA ARG A 425 0.07 -2.42 1.24
C ARG A 425 -0.57 -1.16 1.82
N GLN A 426 -1.80 -1.30 2.33
CA GLN A 426 -2.50 -0.22 3.02
C GLN A 426 -1.75 0.18 4.31
N PRO A 427 -1.85 1.46 4.74
CA PRO A 427 -1.17 1.92 5.94
C PRO A 427 -1.65 1.17 7.18
N GLY A 428 -0.71 0.67 7.97
CA GLY A 428 -1.04 -0.02 9.22
C GLY A 428 0.15 -0.72 9.88
N PRO A 429 -0.03 -1.18 11.13
CA PRO A 429 1.00 -1.90 11.86
C PRO A 429 1.33 -3.24 11.20
N LEU A 430 2.61 -3.62 11.22
CA LEU A 430 3.03 -4.98 10.92
C LEU A 430 2.63 -5.93 12.07
N PRO A 431 2.08 -7.11 11.77
CA PRO A 431 1.81 -8.12 12.80
C PRO A 431 3.08 -8.45 13.60
N GLY A 432 2.95 -8.57 14.93
CA GLY A 432 4.04 -8.93 15.83
C GLY A 432 4.89 -7.75 16.30
N ILE A 433 5.41 -6.92 15.38
CA ILE A 433 6.31 -5.81 15.74
C ILE A 433 5.61 -4.45 15.88
N ASN A 434 4.36 -4.34 15.43
CA ASN A 434 3.53 -3.12 15.46
C ASN A 434 4.11 -1.89 14.74
N THR A 435 5.24 -2.02 14.04
CA THR A 435 5.80 -0.96 13.20
C THR A 435 4.82 -0.59 12.09
N LYS A 436 4.36 0.66 12.08
CA LYS A 436 3.41 1.16 11.08
C LYS A 436 4.12 1.41 9.76
N ILE A 437 3.59 0.83 8.68
CA ILE A 437 4.10 1.01 7.32
C ILE A 437 2.98 1.16 6.29
N THR A 438 3.30 1.75 5.14
CA THR A 438 2.55 1.60 3.88
C THR A 438 3.54 1.28 2.76
N ALA A 439 3.09 0.62 1.69
CA ALA A 439 3.96 0.31 0.56
C ALA A 439 3.27 0.57 -0.77
N PHE A 440 4.01 1.02 -1.77
CA PHE A 440 3.47 1.31 -3.10
C PHE A 440 4.52 1.09 -4.19
N LEU A 441 4.05 1.01 -5.43
CA LEU A 441 4.86 1.11 -6.64
C LEU A 441 4.72 2.49 -7.24
N ASP A 442 5.84 3.05 -7.71
CA ASP A 442 5.84 4.25 -8.55
C ASP A 442 5.28 3.95 -9.97
N PRO A 443 5.15 4.95 -10.86
CA PRO A 443 4.62 4.77 -12.22
C PRO A 443 5.39 3.76 -13.08
N ASP A 444 6.64 3.48 -12.71
CA ASP A 444 7.51 2.56 -13.41
C ASP A 444 7.57 1.20 -12.72
N GLY A 445 6.93 1.01 -11.56
CA GLY A 445 6.89 -0.26 -10.84
C GLY A 445 7.97 -0.41 -9.76
N TRP A 446 8.71 0.64 -9.41
CA TRP A 446 9.67 0.59 -8.31
C TRP A 446 8.97 0.67 -6.96
N LYS A 447 9.27 -0.29 -6.09
CA LYS A 447 8.63 -0.38 -4.78
C LYS A 447 9.28 0.58 -3.78
N THR A 448 8.42 1.30 -3.06
CA THR A 448 8.79 2.14 -1.92
C THR A 448 7.98 1.71 -0.71
N VAL A 449 8.61 1.70 0.46
CA VAL A 449 7.94 1.49 1.75
C VAL A 449 8.10 2.74 2.59
N LEU A 450 6.98 3.30 3.05
CA LEU A 450 7.00 4.34 4.05
C LEU A 450 6.91 3.72 5.43
N VAL A 451 7.82 4.10 6.31
CA VAL A 451 7.93 3.59 7.67
C VAL A 451 7.73 4.74 8.65
N ASP A 452 6.93 4.52 9.69
CA ASP A 452 6.75 5.50 10.75
C ASP A 452 8.08 5.81 11.46
N ASN A 453 8.40 7.10 11.59
CA ASN A 453 9.65 7.58 12.17
C ASN A 453 9.90 7.05 13.60
N GLU A 454 8.89 7.09 14.46
CA GLU A 454 9.04 6.66 15.85
C GLU A 454 9.18 5.15 15.97
N ASP A 455 8.40 4.40 15.19
CA ASP A 455 8.46 2.94 15.21
C ASP A 455 9.77 2.41 14.64
N PHE A 456 10.31 3.04 13.59
CA PHE A 456 11.63 2.72 13.06
C PHE A 456 12.71 2.85 14.15
N LEU A 457 12.72 3.95 14.90
CA LEU A 457 13.68 4.16 15.99
C LEU A 457 13.50 3.15 17.13
N LYS A 458 12.26 2.75 17.45
CA LYS A 458 12.02 1.68 18.43
C LYS A 458 12.67 0.37 17.99
N GLU A 459 12.56 0.00 16.72
CA GLU A 459 13.15 -1.24 16.20
C GLU A 459 14.68 -1.27 16.36
N LEU A 460 15.35 -0.13 16.18
CA LEU A 460 16.80 -0.03 16.39
C LEU A 460 17.19 -0.21 17.86
N HIS A 461 16.41 0.35 18.78
CA HIS A 461 16.69 0.32 20.22
C HIS A 461 16.25 -0.97 20.92
N THR A 462 15.39 -1.79 20.32
CA THR A 462 14.93 -3.06 20.93
C THR A 462 16.04 -4.13 20.97
N LYS A 463 17.30 -3.76 20.68
CA LYS A 463 18.48 -4.62 20.58
C LYS A 463 19.47 -4.52 21.74
N GLU A 464 19.12 -3.85 22.83
CA GLU A 464 19.96 -3.80 24.04
C GLU A 464 19.59 -4.81 25.15
N GLU A 465 18.62 -5.70 24.94
CA GLU A 465 18.33 -6.86 25.81
C GLU A 465 18.56 -8.18 25.06
#